data_AF-A0A8S4GXR9-F1
#
_entry.id   AF-A0A8S4GXR9-F1
#
_cell.length_a   1.000
_cell.length_b   1.000
_cell.length_c   1.000
_cell.angle_alpha   90.00
_cell.angle_beta   90.00
_cell.angle_gamma   90.00
#
_symmetry.space_group_name_H-M   'P 1'
#
loop_
_entity.id
_entity.type
_entity.pdbx_description
1 polymer ?
#
loop_
_entity_poly.entity_id
_entity_poly.type
_entity_poly.pdbx_seq_one_letter_code
_entity_poly.pdbx_strand_id
1 'polypeptide(L)'
;MGTKGVDGLSRSLDGMSTSTGRQTTVLYEKRLRKAAEDDAVRLYNRVRQLEREEARAQKRIAETKSRAKEILRQRQRNERKLLEKEVHRREVALEVAKQRDVNARAKLESQQAKEEKEARVVAERQELAASVKAEREELLVLLEKERLKARKAAVEQRQRIKQEREKAARGMEERKLKEMEQTASEYEQRLLAEIKARENKERELAKMAALELELIERLKRKQREQKDAYAQLESVLGISEAARKSRRAKSAAGGSAQGSPLPSAEPSEQQAAQPGGAAPPEEPTDENIAVAFSQYDPEGSGSIPTTSLDALMRDLGVPLNAHQLSQAVAQLDRSSAGEISFGEFLLWWRG
;
A
#
# COMPACT_ATOMS: atom_id res chain seq x y z
N MET A 1 135.67 -30.43 -2.59
CA MET A 1 136.26 -30.29 -1.25
C MET A 1 136.61 -31.71 -0.80
N GLY A 2 137.82 -32.21 -0.95
CA GLY A 2 139.06 -31.81 -0.26
C GLY A 2 139.54 -33.06 0.51
N THR A 3 140.37 -33.93 -0.09
CA THR A 3 141.84 -34.05 0.06
C THR A 3 142.31 -35.06 1.13
N LYS A 4 143.44 -35.72 0.80
CA LYS A 4 144.40 -36.48 1.63
C LYS A 4 144.06 -37.97 1.81
N GLY A 5 144.79 -38.95 1.27
CA GLY A 5 146.19 -39.01 0.83
C GLY A 5 147.07 -39.50 1.97
N VAL A 6 147.66 -40.70 1.83
CA VAL A 6 149.02 -41.05 2.28
C VAL A 6 149.45 -42.38 1.64
N ASP A 7 150.32 -42.24 0.64
CA ASP A 7 151.27 -43.25 0.20
C ASP A 7 152.40 -43.41 1.24
N GLY A 8 152.98 -44.62 1.26
CA GLY A 8 154.42 -44.81 1.44
C GLY A 8 154.95 -44.91 2.86
N LEU A 9 155.56 -46.06 3.18
CA LEU A 9 156.90 -46.12 3.76
C LEU A 9 157.46 -47.55 3.64
N SER A 10 158.42 -47.69 2.74
CA SER A 10 159.38 -48.79 2.64
C SER A 10 160.28 -48.83 3.88
N ARG A 11 160.67 -50.02 4.35
CA ARG A 11 162.07 -50.35 4.73
C ARG A 11 162.21 -51.82 5.14
N SER A 12 163.05 -52.52 4.39
CA SER A 12 163.73 -53.75 4.81
C SER A 12 164.54 -53.52 6.08
N LEU A 13 164.53 -54.50 6.99
CA LEU A 13 165.65 -54.77 7.90
C LEU A 13 165.60 -56.26 8.30
N ASP A 14 166.66 -56.95 7.90
CA ASP A 14 167.08 -58.27 8.32
C ASP A 14 167.26 -58.39 9.84
N GLY A 15 167.21 -59.63 10.32
CA GLY A 15 168.21 -60.10 11.28
C GLY A 15 167.83 -60.12 12.77
N MET A 16 167.51 -61.33 13.22
CA MET A 16 167.90 -61.91 14.52
C MET A 16 167.16 -61.50 15.81
N SER A 17 166.56 -62.54 16.41
CA SER A 17 166.39 -62.77 17.87
C SER A 17 165.32 -61.95 18.59
N THR A 18 164.43 -62.47 19.45
CA THR A 18 164.01 -63.81 19.89
C THR A 18 162.81 -63.50 20.82
N SER A 19 161.64 -64.14 20.64
CA SER A 19 160.50 -64.24 21.59
C SER A 19 159.81 -62.97 22.16
N THR A 20 160.53 -61.96 22.66
CA THR A 20 160.02 -60.86 23.51
C THR A 20 159.19 -59.80 22.75
N GLY A 21 159.56 -59.46 21.51
CA GLY A 21 158.79 -58.53 20.67
C GLY A 21 157.44 -59.10 20.20
N ARG A 22 157.33 -60.43 20.06
CA ARG A 22 156.06 -61.08 19.77
C ARG A 22 155.10 -61.00 20.96
N GLN A 23 155.60 -61.07 22.20
CA GLN A 23 154.74 -60.96 23.39
C GLN A 23 154.17 -59.55 23.58
N THR A 24 154.95 -58.49 23.29
CA THR A 24 154.47 -57.09 23.39
C THR A 24 153.48 -56.73 22.27
N THR A 25 153.72 -57.18 21.03
CA THR A 25 152.74 -57.05 19.93
C THR A 25 151.46 -57.81 20.23
N VAL A 26 151.53 -59.03 20.75
CA VAL A 26 150.34 -59.83 21.12
C VAL A 26 149.51 -59.16 22.22
N LEU A 27 150.13 -58.48 23.20
CA LEU A 27 149.39 -57.74 24.24
C LEU A 27 148.73 -56.46 23.70
N TYR A 28 149.39 -55.75 22.80
CA TYR A 28 148.82 -54.57 22.13
C TYR A 28 147.63 -54.95 21.24
N GLU A 29 147.78 -55.99 20.41
CA GLU A 29 146.70 -56.56 19.60
C GLU A 29 145.53 -57.07 20.46
N LYS A 30 145.80 -57.67 21.62
CA LYS A 30 144.75 -58.08 22.58
C LYS A 30 143.98 -56.89 23.17
N ARG A 31 144.64 -55.75 23.45
CA ARG A 31 143.97 -54.54 23.96
C ARG A 31 143.11 -53.88 22.87
N LEU A 32 143.61 -53.82 21.64
CA LEU A 32 142.85 -53.35 20.47
C LEU A 32 141.64 -54.24 20.20
N ARG A 33 141.81 -55.56 20.25
CA ARG A 33 140.72 -56.53 20.13
C ARG A 33 139.66 -56.31 21.19
N LYS A 34 140.07 -56.14 22.46
CA LYS A 34 139.15 -55.84 23.57
C LYS A 34 138.42 -54.51 23.38
N ALA A 35 139.11 -53.46 22.94
CA ALA A 35 138.48 -52.17 22.65
C ALA A 35 137.45 -52.28 21.51
N ALA A 36 137.76 -53.03 20.46
CA ALA A 36 136.83 -53.32 19.37
C ALA A 36 135.65 -54.20 19.81
N GLU A 37 135.86 -55.17 20.70
CA GLU A 37 134.81 -55.97 21.34
C GLU A 37 133.88 -55.08 22.20
N ASP A 38 134.44 -54.20 23.04
CA ASP A 38 133.70 -53.25 23.87
C ASP A 38 132.90 -52.25 22.99
N ASP A 39 133.49 -51.78 21.88
CA ASP A 39 132.82 -50.94 20.88
C ASP A 39 131.71 -51.68 20.15
N ALA A 40 131.91 -52.95 19.77
CA ALA A 40 130.90 -53.78 19.17
C ALA A 40 129.70 -54.00 20.12
N VAL A 41 129.96 -54.18 21.42
CA VAL A 41 128.89 -54.28 22.44
C VAL A 41 128.14 -52.96 22.59
N ARG A 42 128.83 -51.81 22.62
CA ARG A 42 128.18 -50.49 22.65
C ARG A 42 127.33 -50.24 21.42
N LEU A 43 127.86 -50.55 20.23
CA LEU A 43 127.15 -50.46 18.96
C LEU A 43 125.92 -51.38 18.97
N TYR A 44 126.07 -52.64 19.38
CA TYR A 44 124.98 -53.62 19.49
C TYR A 44 123.85 -53.10 20.39
N ASN A 45 124.19 -52.58 21.58
CA ASN A 45 123.21 -52.01 22.50
C ASN A 45 122.49 -50.79 21.91
N ARG A 46 123.23 -49.92 21.20
CA ARG A 46 122.67 -48.74 20.53
C ARG A 46 121.75 -49.13 19.37
N VAL A 47 122.16 -50.08 18.52
CA VAL A 47 121.34 -50.61 17.43
C VAL A 47 120.05 -51.21 17.99
N ARG A 48 120.15 -52.04 19.03
CA ARG A 48 118.97 -52.65 19.67
C ARG A 48 118.03 -51.62 20.29
N GLN A 49 118.54 -50.51 20.82
CA GLN A 49 117.71 -49.41 21.32
C GLN A 49 116.99 -48.69 20.16
N LEU A 50 117.72 -48.35 19.09
CA LEU A 50 117.16 -47.69 17.91
C LEU A 50 116.11 -48.56 17.22
N GLU A 51 116.32 -49.86 17.11
CA GLU A 51 115.33 -50.81 16.57
C GLU A 51 114.04 -50.83 17.41
N ARG A 52 114.16 -50.77 18.75
CA ARG A 52 112.98 -50.68 19.63
C ARG A 52 112.26 -49.34 19.49
N GLU A 53 113.00 -48.24 19.35
CA GLU A 53 112.43 -46.90 19.13
C GLU A 53 111.75 -46.80 17.76
N GLU A 54 112.38 -47.35 16.72
CA GLU A 54 111.82 -47.45 15.38
C GLU A 54 110.54 -48.30 15.38
N ALA A 55 110.56 -49.48 16.01
CA ALA A 55 109.37 -50.32 16.12
C ALA A 55 108.21 -49.60 16.86
N ARG A 56 108.51 -48.80 17.88
CA ARG A 56 107.51 -47.96 18.57
C ARG A 56 106.99 -46.84 17.66
N ALA A 57 107.86 -46.17 16.91
CA ALA A 57 107.48 -45.14 15.95
C ALA A 57 106.61 -45.70 14.81
N GLN A 58 107.00 -46.85 14.24
CA GLN A 58 106.24 -47.57 13.23
C GLN A 58 104.84 -47.96 13.72
N LYS A 59 104.72 -48.46 14.96
CA LYS A 59 103.41 -48.75 15.59
C LYS A 59 102.54 -47.50 15.69
N ARG A 60 103.08 -46.37 16.16
CA ARG A 60 102.35 -45.09 16.24
C ARG A 60 101.92 -44.57 14.86
N ILE A 61 102.79 -44.69 13.86
CA ILE A 61 102.47 -44.32 12.47
C ILE A 61 101.36 -45.21 11.92
N ALA A 62 101.44 -46.52 12.15
CA ALA A 62 100.41 -47.47 11.72
C ALA A 62 99.05 -47.19 12.37
N GLU A 63 99.04 -46.92 13.69
CA GLU A 63 97.83 -46.54 14.43
C GLU A 63 97.24 -45.23 13.91
N THR A 64 98.08 -44.21 13.70
CA THR A 64 97.64 -42.92 13.14
C THR A 64 97.05 -43.08 11.74
N LYS A 65 97.69 -43.89 10.88
CA LYS A 65 97.17 -44.21 9.54
C LYS A 65 95.85 -44.97 9.61
N SER A 66 95.70 -45.91 10.55
CA SER A 66 94.45 -46.65 10.76
C SER A 66 93.32 -45.71 11.21
N ARG A 67 93.60 -44.85 12.21
CA ARG A 67 92.66 -43.86 12.72
C ARG A 67 92.27 -42.83 11.66
N ALA A 68 93.22 -42.38 10.84
CA ALA A 68 92.93 -41.50 9.70
C ALA A 68 91.99 -42.16 8.68
N LYS A 69 92.22 -43.44 8.34
CA LYS A 69 91.33 -44.21 7.47
C LYS A 69 89.92 -44.35 8.05
N GLU A 70 89.81 -44.57 9.35
CA GLU A 70 88.52 -44.66 10.05
C GLU A 70 87.75 -43.33 10.01
N ILE A 71 88.42 -42.21 10.29
CA ILE A 71 87.83 -40.87 10.19
C ILE A 71 87.33 -40.59 8.77
N LEU A 72 88.11 -40.95 7.74
CA LEU A 72 87.69 -40.79 6.35
C LEU A 72 86.47 -41.65 6.02
N ARG A 73 86.42 -42.91 6.46
CA ARG A 73 85.25 -43.77 6.29
C ARG A 73 84.02 -43.18 7.00
N GLN A 74 84.20 -42.66 8.21
CA GLN A 74 83.11 -42.05 8.97
C GLN A 74 82.60 -40.77 8.29
N ARG A 75 83.50 -39.93 7.78
CA ARG A 75 83.14 -38.73 7.00
C ARG A 75 82.35 -39.10 5.75
N GLN A 76 82.82 -40.08 4.97
CA GLN A 76 82.11 -40.58 3.79
C GLN A 76 80.73 -41.14 4.13
N ARG A 77 80.59 -41.89 5.23
CA ARG A 77 79.29 -42.38 5.71
C ARG A 77 78.36 -41.24 6.11
N ASN A 78 78.88 -40.23 6.81
CA ASN A 78 78.09 -39.06 7.22
C ASN A 78 77.65 -38.23 6.02
N GLU A 79 78.53 -38.03 5.05
CA GLU A 79 78.26 -37.32 3.80
C GLU A 79 77.18 -38.04 2.97
N ARG A 80 77.29 -39.37 2.82
CA ARG A 80 76.26 -40.19 2.17
C ARG A 80 74.90 -40.04 2.87
N LYS A 81 74.86 -40.16 4.20
CA LYS A 81 73.62 -40.00 4.97
C LYS A 81 73.02 -38.60 4.83
N LEU A 82 73.85 -37.57 4.69
CA LEU A 82 73.39 -36.20 4.49
C LEU A 82 72.77 -36.04 3.10
N LEU A 83 73.44 -36.54 2.06
CA LEU A 83 72.91 -36.54 0.70
C LEU A 83 71.61 -37.33 0.58
N GLU A 84 71.52 -38.52 1.19
CA GLU A 84 70.29 -39.32 1.23
C GLU A 84 69.13 -38.56 1.91
N LYS A 85 69.40 -37.88 3.03
CA LYS A 85 68.41 -37.04 3.71
C LYS A 85 67.97 -35.85 2.86
N GLU A 86 68.89 -35.22 2.13
CA GLU A 86 68.58 -34.10 1.23
C GLU A 86 67.71 -34.55 0.05
N VAL A 87 68.04 -35.68 -0.57
CA VAL A 87 67.24 -36.28 -1.65
C VAL A 87 65.84 -36.62 -1.13
N HIS A 88 65.75 -37.32 0.01
CA HIS A 88 64.45 -37.66 0.60
C HIS A 88 63.62 -36.42 0.95
N ARG A 89 64.24 -35.38 1.51
CA ARG A 89 63.55 -34.10 1.78
C ARG A 89 63.03 -33.44 0.50
N ARG A 90 63.81 -33.48 -0.59
CA ARG A 90 63.38 -32.96 -1.90
C ARG A 90 62.22 -33.77 -2.47
N GLU A 91 62.27 -35.10 -2.39
CA GLU A 91 61.18 -35.98 -2.84
C GLU A 91 59.88 -35.70 -2.08
N VAL A 92 59.96 -35.64 -0.75
CA VAL A 92 58.79 -35.31 0.10
C VAL A 92 58.26 -33.91 -0.23
N ALA A 93 59.13 -32.92 -0.43
CA ALA A 93 58.72 -31.57 -0.80
C ALA A 93 58.01 -31.53 -2.16
N LEU A 94 58.50 -32.28 -3.15
CA LEU A 94 57.86 -32.40 -4.46
C LEU A 94 56.49 -33.07 -4.34
N GLU A 95 56.35 -34.10 -3.52
CA GLU A 95 55.06 -34.78 -3.34
C GLU A 95 54.05 -33.90 -2.62
N VAL A 96 54.47 -33.16 -1.59
CA VAL A 96 53.63 -32.15 -0.94
C VAL A 96 53.21 -31.04 -1.91
N ALA A 97 54.11 -30.61 -2.81
CA ALA A 97 53.78 -29.63 -3.83
C ALA A 97 52.72 -30.15 -4.81
N LYS A 98 52.87 -31.37 -5.33
CA LYS A 98 51.85 -32.01 -6.18
C LYS A 98 50.50 -32.12 -5.47
N GLN A 99 50.50 -32.57 -4.21
CA GLN A 99 49.26 -32.70 -3.45
C GLN A 99 48.60 -31.33 -3.21
N ARG A 100 49.38 -30.27 -2.98
CA ARG A 100 48.87 -28.90 -2.90
C ARG A 100 48.21 -28.45 -4.20
N ASP A 101 48.81 -28.75 -5.35
CA ASP A 101 48.24 -28.40 -6.65
C ASP A 101 46.92 -29.15 -6.91
N VAL A 102 46.86 -30.45 -6.59
CA VAL A 102 45.62 -31.25 -6.69
C VAL A 102 44.54 -30.67 -5.78
N ASN A 103 44.87 -30.40 -4.51
CA ASN A 103 43.93 -29.83 -3.55
C ASN A 103 43.45 -28.43 -3.99
N ALA A 104 44.34 -27.62 -4.56
CA ALA A 104 44.01 -26.29 -5.09
C ALA A 104 43.05 -26.38 -6.29
N ARG A 105 43.30 -27.30 -7.22
CA ARG A 105 42.41 -27.56 -8.37
C ARG A 105 41.03 -28.05 -7.90
N ALA A 106 40.99 -29.05 -7.02
CA ALA A 106 39.74 -29.56 -6.47
C ALA A 106 38.94 -28.47 -5.72
N LYS A 107 39.63 -27.58 -5.00
CA LYS A 107 39.00 -26.43 -4.34
C LYS A 107 38.41 -25.45 -5.36
N LEU A 108 39.14 -25.15 -6.43
CA LEU A 108 38.69 -24.24 -7.48
C LEU A 108 37.50 -24.83 -8.25
N GLU A 109 37.57 -26.10 -8.63
CA GLU A 109 36.44 -26.82 -9.26
C GLU A 109 35.21 -26.86 -8.35
N SER A 110 35.39 -27.11 -7.05
CA SER A 110 34.28 -27.05 -6.09
C SER A 110 33.70 -25.65 -5.94
N GLN A 111 34.50 -24.59 -6.04
CA GLN A 111 34.04 -23.20 -6.00
C GLN A 111 33.24 -22.86 -7.26
N GLN A 112 33.78 -23.20 -8.44
CA GLN A 112 33.09 -23.02 -9.72
C GLN A 112 31.76 -23.78 -9.75
N ALA A 113 31.74 -25.05 -9.31
CA ALA A 113 30.50 -25.83 -9.25
C ALA A 113 29.47 -25.23 -8.28
N LYS A 114 29.91 -24.56 -7.21
CA LYS A 114 29.01 -23.84 -6.30
C LYS A 114 28.47 -22.58 -6.95
N GLU A 115 29.32 -21.77 -7.57
CA GLU A 115 28.94 -20.55 -8.29
C GLU A 115 27.97 -20.87 -9.44
N GLU A 116 28.22 -21.93 -10.20
CA GLU A 116 27.34 -22.40 -11.27
C GLU A 116 25.96 -22.83 -10.71
N LYS A 117 25.94 -23.55 -9.59
CA LYS A 117 24.67 -23.94 -8.94
C LYS A 117 23.90 -22.72 -8.45
N GLU A 118 24.57 -21.77 -7.80
CA GLU A 118 23.96 -20.52 -7.34
C GLU A 118 23.42 -19.70 -8.52
N ALA A 119 24.20 -19.59 -9.61
CA ALA A 119 23.77 -18.91 -10.83
C ALA A 119 22.54 -19.57 -11.48
N ARG A 120 22.49 -20.91 -11.51
CA ARG A 120 21.31 -21.65 -12.02
C ARG A 120 20.05 -21.35 -11.20
N VAL A 121 20.15 -21.37 -9.88
CA VAL A 121 19.01 -21.07 -8.99
C VAL A 121 18.54 -19.62 -9.19
N VAL A 122 19.48 -18.68 -9.34
CA VAL A 122 19.13 -17.27 -9.62
C VAL A 122 18.45 -17.13 -10.98
N ALA A 123 18.94 -17.82 -12.02
CA ALA A 123 18.34 -17.80 -13.35
C ALA A 123 16.91 -18.38 -13.34
N GLU A 124 16.69 -19.54 -12.71
CA GLU A 124 15.36 -20.15 -12.56
C GLU A 124 14.40 -19.22 -11.81
N ARG A 125 14.86 -18.56 -10.73
CA ARG A 125 14.06 -17.58 -10.00
C ARG A 125 13.72 -16.35 -10.86
N GLN A 126 14.63 -15.90 -11.71
CA GLN A 126 14.39 -14.78 -12.64
C GLN A 126 13.38 -15.17 -13.73
N GLU A 127 13.47 -16.38 -14.28
CA GLU A 127 12.50 -16.90 -15.25
C GLU A 127 11.10 -17.02 -14.64
N LEU A 128 10.99 -17.57 -13.43
CA LEU A 128 9.71 -17.64 -12.70
C LEU A 128 9.15 -16.23 -12.42
N ALA A 129 10.00 -15.29 -11.98
CA ALA A 129 9.57 -13.92 -11.76
C ALA A 129 9.10 -13.23 -13.05
N ALA A 130 9.76 -13.53 -14.18
CA ALA A 130 9.36 -13.02 -15.49
C ALA A 130 8.02 -13.62 -15.95
N SER A 131 7.79 -14.93 -15.75
CA SER A 131 6.52 -15.57 -16.11
C SER A 131 5.37 -15.00 -15.28
N VAL A 132 5.54 -14.88 -13.97
CA VAL A 132 4.52 -14.29 -13.07
C VAL A 132 4.23 -12.84 -13.43
N LYS A 133 5.26 -12.08 -13.82
CA LYS A 133 5.07 -10.71 -14.29
C LYS A 133 4.27 -10.66 -15.58
N ALA A 134 4.55 -11.52 -16.55
CA ALA A 134 3.79 -11.61 -17.80
C ALA A 134 2.33 -12.00 -17.56
N GLU A 135 2.07 -13.01 -16.74
CA GLU A 135 0.71 -13.42 -16.35
C GLU A 135 -0.06 -12.27 -15.68
N ARG A 136 0.61 -11.53 -14.78
CA ARG A 136 0.01 -10.35 -14.14
C ARG A 136 -0.36 -9.26 -15.16
N GLU A 137 0.52 -9.00 -16.14
CA GLU A 137 0.25 -8.02 -17.20
C GLU A 137 -0.94 -8.43 -18.07
N GLU A 138 -1.06 -9.71 -18.42
CA GLU A 138 -2.22 -10.24 -19.13
C GLU A 138 -3.52 -10.08 -18.34
N LEU A 139 -3.50 -10.42 -17.04
CA LEU A 139 -4.66 -10.25 -16.15
C LEU A 139 -5.08 -8.78 -16.04
N LEU A 140 -4.14 -7.84 -15.99
CA LEU A 140 -4.44 -6.41 -15.97
C LEU A 140 -5.15 -5.97 -17.25
N VAL A 141 -4.69 -6.42 -18.42
CA VAL A 141 -5.35 -6.13 -19.71
C VAL A 141 -6.76 -6.71 -19.76
N LEU A 142 -6.98 -7.92 -19.23
CA LEU A 142 -8.31 -8.52 -19.13
C LEU A 142 -9.23 -7.70 -18.21
N LEU A 143 -8.73 -7.31 -17.04
CA LEU A 143 -9.46 -6.47 -16.08
C LEU A 143 -9.85 -5.12 -16.71
N GLU A 144 -8.95 -4.50 -17.47
CA GLU A 144 -9.25 -3.27 -18.21
C GLU A 144 -10.33 -3.47 -19.27
N LYS A 145 -10.28 -4.57 -20.03
CA LYS A 145 -11.32 -4.93 -21.00
C LYS A 145 -12.68 -5.12 -20.32
N GLU A 146 -12.72 -5.78 -19.17
CA GLU A 146 -13.96 -5.96 -18.39
C GLU A 146 -14.49 -4.64 -17.85
N ARG A 147 -13.62 -3.78 -17.29
CA ARG A 147 -13.99 -2.42 -16.84
C ARG A 147 -14.55 -1.59 -17.99
N LEU A 148 -13.95 -1.66 -19.18
CA LEU A 148 -14.47 -0.97 -20.38
C LEU A 148 -15.83 -1.51 -20.80
N LYS A 149 -16.04 -2.83 -20.79
CA LYS A 149 -17.35 -3.44 -21.07
C LYS A 149 -18.40 -2.98 -20.06
N ALA A 150 -18.08 -3.03 -18.77
CA ALA A 150 -18.97 -2.55 -17.70
C ALA A 150 -19.30 -1.06 -17.86
N ARG A 151 -18.30 -0.22 -18.19
CA ARG A 151 -18.52 1.20 -18.47
C ARG A 151 -19.43 1.42 -19.68
N LYS A 152 -19.22 0.70 -20.78
CA LYS A 152 -20.09 0.77 -21.97
C LYS A 152 -21.52 0.36 -21.64
N ALA A 153 -21.70 -0.78 -20.96
CA ALA A 153 -23.02 -1.25 -20.52
C ALA A 153 -23.71 -0.23 -19.60
N ALA A 154 -22.98 0.38 -18.66
CA ALA A 154 -23.53 1.42 -17.79
C ALA A 154 -23.98 2.67 -18.57
N VAL A 155 -23.23 3.08 -19.60
CA VAL A 155 -23.62 4.20 -20.47
C VAL A 155 -24.86 3.86 -21.29
N GLU A 156 -24.92 2.66 -21.88
CA GLU A 156 -26.09 2.19 -22.62
C GLU A 156 -27.34 2.11 -21.74
N GLN A 157 -27.20 1.58 -20.52
CA GLN A 157 -28.30 1.54 -19.54
C GLN A 157 -28.78 2.95 -19.18
N ARG A 158 -27.86 3.89 -18.92
CA ARG A 158 -28.21 5.30 -18.67
C ARG A 158 -28.94 5.93 -19.86
N GLN A 159 -28.53 5.63 -21.09
CA GLN A 159 -29.20 6.11 -22.30
C GLN A 159 -30.61 5.54 -22.44
N ARG A 160 -30.80 4.23 -22.19
CA ARG A 160 -32.12 3.58 -22.21
C ARG A 160 -33.06 4.23 -21.19
N ILE A 161 -32.61 4.37 -19.94
CA ILE A 161 -33.38 5.02 -18.88
C ILE A 161 -33.74 6.47 -19.25
N LYS A 162 -32.79 7.21 -19.86
CA LYS A 162 -33.06 8.57 -20.34
C LYS A 162 -34.13 8.60 -21.43
N GLN A 163 -34.03 7.72 -22.43
CA GLN A 163 -35.02 7.63 -23.51
C GLN A 163 -36.41 7.24 -23.00
N GLU A 164 -36.50 6.30 -22.06
CA GLU A 164 -37.77 5.92 -21.43
C GLU A 164 -38.37 7.08 -20.64
N ARG A 165 -37.54 7.81 -19.86
CA ARG A 165 -37.98 9.01 -19.14
C ARG A 165 -38.48 10.11 -20.07
N GLU A 166 -37.77 10.37 -21.17
CA GLU A 166 -38.20 11.38 -22.16
C GLU A 166 -39.50 10.97 -22.86
N LYS A 167 -39.65 9.70 -23.25
CA LYS A 167 -40.90 9.19 -23.83
C LYS A 167 -42.06 9.28 -22.84
N ALA A 168 -41.83 8.91 -21.57
CA ALA A 168 -42.84 9.04 -20.52
C ALA A 168 -43.23 10.50 -20.28
N ALA A 169 -42.25 11.43 -20.25
CA ALA A 169 -42.51 12.86 -20.11
C ALA A 169 -43.35 13.39 -21.28
N ARG A 170 -42.99 13.08 -22.53
CA ARG A 170 -43.79 13.43 -23.72
C ARG A 170 -45.20 12.85 -23.67
N GLY A 171 -45.34 11.60 -23.25
CA GLY A 171 -46.64 10.97 -23.08
C GLY A 171 -47.51 11.64 -22.01
N MET A 172 -46.90 12.12 -20.92
CA MET A 172 -47.59 12.90 -19.89
C MET A 172 -47.99 14.29 -20.40
N GLU A 173 -47.12 14.97 -21.15
CA GLU A 173 -47.43 16.26 -21.78
C GLU A 173 -48.57 16.15 -22.80
N GLU A 174 -48.55 15.11 -23.64
CA GLU A 174 -49.61 14.87 -24.62
C GLU A 174 -50.96 14.58 -23.94
N ARG A 175 -50.95 13.81 -22.83
CA ARG A 175 -52.16 13.58 -22.02
C ARG A 175 -52.70 14.88 -21.42
N LYS A 176 -51.82 15.71 -20.84
CA LYS A 176 -52.20 17.02 -20.30
C LYS A 176 -52.77 17.94 -21.38
N LEU A 177 -52.18 17.93 -22.58
CA LEU A 177 -52.68 18.73 -23.69
C LEU A 177 -54.08 18.27 -24.13
N LYS A 178 -54.30 16.95 -24.25
CA LYS A 178 -55.63 16.41 -24.57
C LYS A 178 -56.68 16.73 -23.51
N GLU A 179 -56.31 16.66 -22.23
CA GLU A 179 -57.18 17.04 -21.13
C GLU A 179 -57.52 18.54 -21.16
N MET A 180 -56.55 19.40 -21.45
CA MET A 180 -56.76 20.84 -21.68
C MET A 180 -57.66 21.12 -22.89
N GLU A 181 -57.48 20.41 -24.00
CA GLU A 181 -58.32 20.54 -25.19
C GLU A 181 -59.76 20.07 -24.93
N GLN A 182 -59.93 18.96 -24.22
CA GLN A 182 -61.24 18.45 -23.83
C GLN A 182 -61.96 19.44 -22.92
N THR A 183 -61.30 19.92 -21.87
CA THR A 183 -61.88 20.92 -20.96
C THR A 183 -62.19 22.24 -21.67
N ALA A 184 -61.37 22.68 -22.62
CA ALA A 184 -61.64 23.85 -23.45
C ALA A 184 -62.86 23.64 -24.38
N SER A 185 -62.96 22.49 -25.06
CA SER A 185 -64.12 22.14 -25.89
C SER A 185 -65.40 22.04 -25.06
N GLU A 186 -65.34 21.47 -23.86
CA GLU A 186 -66.47 21.41 -22.94
C GLU A 186 -66.91 22.81 -22.52
N TYR A 187 -65.96 23.71 -22.23
CA TYR A 187 -66.25 25.11 -21.93
C TYR A 187 -66.89 25.83 -23.12
N GLU A 188 -66.36 25.65 -24.33
CA GLU A 188 -66.89 26.26 -25.56
C GLU A 188 -68.33 25.78 -25.84
N GLN A 189 -68.61 24.49 -25.67
CA GLN A 189 -69.96 23.95 -25.81
C GLN A 189 -70.93 24.54 -24.78
N ARG A 190 -70.50 24.70 -23.52
CA ARG A 190 -71.30 25.35 -22.48
C ARG A 190 -71.56 26.82 -22.83
N LEU A 191 -70.56 27.54 -23.33
CA LEU A 191 -70.69 28.93 -23.75
C LEU A 191 -71.70 29.07 -24.91
N LEU A 192 -71.62 28.20 -25.93
CA LEU A 192 -72.57 28.18 -27.04
C LEU A 192 -74.00 27.87 -26.58
N ALA A 193 -74.16 26.96 -25.63
CA ALA A 193 -75.46 26.66 -25.04
C ALA A 193 -76.04 27.89 -24.30
N GLU A 194 -75.20 28.61 -23.55
CA GLU A 194 -75.60 29.83 -22.84
C GLU A 194 -75.98 30.96 -23.82
N ILE A 195 -75.19 31.17 -24.88
CA ILE A 195 -75.51 32.13 -25.95
C ILE A 195 -76.84 31.78 -26.61
N LYS A 196 -77.07 30.51 -26.94
CA LYS A 196 -78.32 30.06 -27.56
C LYS A 196 -79.52 30.22 -26.62
N ALA A 197 -79.35 29.96 -25.33
CA ALA A 197 -80.37 30.19 -24.32
C ALA A 197 -80.72 31.69 -24.23
N ARG A 198 -79.70 32.56 -24.23
CA ARG A 198 -79.87 34.01 -24.28
C ARG A 198 -80.61 34.46 -25.54
N GLU A 199 -80.21 34.02 -26.73
CA GLU A 199 -80.89 34.36 -27.98
C GLU A 199 -82.37 33.94 -27.98
N ASN A 200 -82.66 32.74 -27.48
CA ASN A 200 -84.04 32.27 -27.35
C ASN A 200 -84.85 33.19 -26.42
N LYS A 201 -84.25 33.63 -25.31
CA LYS A 201 -84.90 34.58 -24.39
C LYS A 201 -85.11 35.95 -25.02
N GLU A 202 -84.15 36.45 -25.78
CA GLU A 202 -84.28 37.69 -26.54
C GLU A 202 -85.41 37.60 -27.58
N ARG A 203 -85.56 36.45 -28.27
CA ARG A 203 -86.70 36.20 -29.18
C ARG A 203 -88.04 36.16 -28.45
N GLU A 204 -88.11 35.56 -27.27
CA GLU A 204 -89.31 35.57 -26.44
C GLU A 204 -89.67 36.99 -26.00
N LEU A 205 -88.68 37.76 -25.52
CA LEU A 205 -88.87 39.16 -25.14
C LEU A 205 -89.34 40.01 -26.33
N ALA A 206 -88.77 39.80 -27.52
CA ALA A 206 -89.21 40.47 -28.73
C ALA A 206 -90.69 40.16 -29.08
N LYS A 207 -91.14 38.91 -28.89
CA LYS A 207 -92.56 38.54 -29.05
C LYS A 207 -93.44 39.26 -28.02
N MET A 208 -93.03 39.28 -26.76
CA MET A 208 -93.76 39.98 -25.69
C MET A 208 -93.84 41.49 -25.94
N ALA A 209 -92.76 42.10 -26.43
CA ALA A 209 -92.73 43.51 -26.81
C ALA A 209 -93.64 43.82 -28.00
N ALA A 210 -93.75 42.91 -28.99
CA ALA A 210 -94.69 43.06 -30.10
C ALA A 210 -96.15 43.01 -29.62
N LEU A 211 -96.46 42.08 -28.72
CA LEU A 211 -97.79 41.99 -28.09
C LEU A 211 -98.10 43.25 -27.26
N GLU A 212 -97.13 43.80 -26.55
CA GLU A 212 -97.27 45.06 -25.82
C GLU A 212 -97.62 46.22 -26.76
N LEU A 213 -96.89 46.37 -27.88
CA LEU A 213 -97.18 47.39 -28.89
C LEU A 213 -98.60 47.26 -29.45
N GLU A 214 -99.03 46.04 -29.78
CA GLU A 214 -100.40 45.77 -30.26
C GLU A 214 -101.44 46.16 -29.20
N LEU A 215 -101.19 45.80 -27.92
CA LEU A 215 -102.07 46.16 -26.82
C LEU A 215 -102.15 47.68 -26.64
N ILE A 216 -101.02 48.38 -26.69
CA ILE A 216 -100.96 49.85 -26.63
C ILE A 216 -101.74 50.46 -27.80
N GLU A 217 -101.58 49.96 -29.02
CA GLU A 217 -102.33 50.45 -30.17
C GLU A 217 -103.84 50.23 -30.00
N ARG A 218 -104.25 49.06 -29.52
CA ARG A 218 -105.66 48.76 -29.25
C ARG A 218 -106.22 49.68 -28.17
N LEU A 219 -105.43 49.99 -27.14
CA LEU A 219 -105.79 50.90 -26.06
C LEU A 219 -105.90 52.34 -26.58
N LYS A 220 -104.97 52.77 -27.44
CA LYS A 220 -105.04 54.08 -28.14
C LYS A 220 -106.26 54.17 -29.06
N ARG A 221 -106.61 53.10 -29.80
CA ARG A 221 -107.83 53.03 -30.63
C ARG A 221 -109.07 53.18 -29.75
N LYS A 222 -109.18 52.41 -28.66
CA LYS A 222 -110.28 52.55 -27.69
C LYS A 222 -110.35 53.95 -27.07
N GLN A 223 -109.22 54.57 -26.76
CA GLN A 223 -109.19 55.95 -26.26
C GLN A 223 -109.66 56.97 -27.32
N ARG A 224 -109.31 56.77 -28.60
CA ARG A 224 -109.83 57.59 -29.70
C ARG A 224 -111.33 57.38 -29.86
N GLU A 225 -111.80 56.13 -29.90
CA GLU A 225 -113.22 55.78 -29.94
C GLU A 225 -113.99 56.41 -28.76
N GLN A 226 -113.42 56.37 -27.55
CA GLN A 226 -114.00 57.06 -26.39
C GLN A 226 -114.03 58.58 -26.60
N LYS A 227 -112.95 59.20 -27.08
CA LYS A 227 -112.92 60.64 -27.40
C LYS A 227 -113.94 61.01 -28.46
N ASP A 228 -114.10 60.20 -29.51
CA ASP A 228 -115.06 60.42 -30.59
C ASP A 228 -116.50 60.26 -30.07
N ALA A 229 -116.77 59.25 -29.22
CA ALA A 229 -118.06 59.08 -28.54
C ALA A 229 -118.36 60.25 -27.59
N TYR A 230 -117.34 60.75 -26.86
CA TYR A 230 -117.47 61.95 -26.04
C TYR A 230 -117.74 63.20 -26.90
N ALA A 231 -117.08 63.36 -28.05
CA ALA A 231 -117.32 64.47 -28.98
C ALA A 231 -118.71 64.40 -29.63
N GLN A 232 -119.21 63.20 -29.93
CA GLN A 232 -120.60 62.99 -30.39
C GLN A 232 -121.61 63.32 -29.28
N LEU A 233 -121.31 62.93 -28.03
CA LEU A 233 -122.09 63.36 -26.87
C LEU A 233 -122.05 64.88 -26.69
N GLU A 234 -120.91 65.51 -26.87
CA GLU A 234 -120.74 66.97 -26.81
C GLU A 234 -121.49 67.68 -27.94
N SER A 235 -121.55 67.07 -29.13
CA SER A 235 -122.38 67.51 -30.28
C SER A 235 -123.88 67.35 -30.04
N VAL A 236 -124.31 66.34 -29.28
CA VAL A 236 -125.72 66.11 -28.91
C VAL A 236 -126.13 66.98 -27.71
N LEU A 237 -125.20 67.27 -26.80
CA LEU A 237 -125.40 68.13 -25.62
C LEU A 237 -125.19 69.63 -25.91
N GLY A 238 -124.87 70.00 -27.16
CA GLY A 238 -124.65 71.39 -27.61
C GLY A 238 -125.91 72.18 -28.00
N ILE A 239 -127.12 71.61 -27.83
CA ILE A 239 -128.41 72.32 -27.87
C ILE A 239 -129.12 72.04 -26.56
N SER A 240 -129.29 73.08 -25.73
CA SER A 240 -130.02 73.18 -24.46
C SER A 240 -129.14 73.51 -23.26
N GLU A 241 -129.29 74.76 -22.83
CA GLU A 241 -128.77 75.37 -21.60
C GLU A 241 -129.13 74.62 -20.30
N ALA A 242 -128.28 74.87 -19.29
CA ALA A 242 -128.59 74.98 -17.86
C ALA A 242 -128.88 73.69 -17.04
N ALA A 243 -127.93 73.30 -16.16
CA ALA A 243 -127.99 73.66 -14.73
C ALA A 243 -127.16 72.73 -13.79
N ARG A 244 -126.32 73.38 -12.96
CA ARG A 244 -126.07 73.17 -11.51
C ARG A 244 -125.31 71.93 -10.98
N LYS A 245 -124.04 72.23 -10.62
CA LYS A 245 -123.25 71.73 -9.47
C LYS A 245 -124.02 71.73 -8.14
N SER A 246 -123.76 70.72 -7.28
CA SER A 246 -123.42 70.92 -5.85
C SER A 246 -123.07 69.63 -5.09
N ARG A 247 -121.78 69.52 -4.67
CA ARG A 247 -121.24 69.07 -3.35
C ARG A 247 -121.50 67.61 -2.92
N ARG A 248 -120.68 66.93 -2.10
CA ARG A 248 -119.47 67.11 -1.25
C ARG A 248 -119.08 65.64 -0.94
N ALA A 249 -117.84 65.15 -0.98
CA ALA A 249 -116.59 65.53 -0.32
C ALA A 249 -116.15 64.45 0.68
N LYS A 250 -114.82 64.20 0.66
CA LYS A 250 -113.93 63.82 1.78
C LYS A 250 -114.14 62.40 2.36
N SER A 251 -113.13 61.66 2.80
CA SER A 251 -111.76 61.96 3.27
C SER A 251 -111.02 60.60 3.32
N ALA A 252 -109.71 60.50 3.04
CA ALA A 252 -108.60 60.82 3.95
C ALA A 252 -108.67 59.99 5.27
N ALA A 253 -107.63 59.43 5.85
CA ALA A 253 -106.18 59.51 5.67
C ALA A 253 -105.53 58.48 6.62
N GLY A 254 -104.23 58.23 6.41
CA GLY A 254 -103.27 57.86 7.45
C GLY A 254 -103.24 56.37 7.83
N GLY A 255 -102.11 55.76 8.12
CA GLY A 255 -100.74 56.26 8.24
C GLY A 255 -99.90 55.27 9.03
N SER A 256 -98.60 55.28 8.74
CA SER A 256 -97.46 54.90 9.58
C SER A 256 -97.17 53.43 9.95
N ALA A 257 -95.88 53.15 9.76
CA ALA A 257 -94.97 52.42 10.65
C ALA A 257 -94.65 50.94 10.37
N GLN A 258 -93.33 50.72 10.49
CA GLN A 258 -92.58 49.48 10.72
C GLN A 258 -92.16 48.61 9.53
N GLY A 259 -90.82 48.52 9.38
CA GLY A 259 -90.18 47.20 9.43
C GLY A 259 -89.56 46.71 8.13
N SER A 260 -88.25 46.94 7.98
CA SER A 260 -87.35 46.27 7.05
C SER A 260 -87.45 44.73 7.10
N PRO A 261 -87.08 44.02 6.02
CA PRO A 261 -86.54 42.68 6.15
C PRO A 261 -85.07 42.60 5.71
N LEU A 262 -84.26 42.15 6.67
CA LEU A 262 -83.09 41.27 6.58
C LEU A 262 -81.90 41.69 5.69
N PRO A 263 -80.79 42.01 6.36
CA PRO A 263 -79.50 41.41 6.01
C PRO A 263 -78.78 40.77 7.23
N SER A 264 -77.90 39.81 6.89
CA SER A 264 -76.67 39.40 7.58
C SER A 264 -76.70 38.49 8.82
N ALA A 265 -75.95 37.39 8.65
CA ALA A 265 -75.07 36.69 9.60
C ALA A 265 -75.67 35.73 10.66
N GLU A 266 -75.23 34.46 10.54
CA GLU A 266 -74.79 33.45 11.52
C GLU A 266 -75.28 33.51 12.99
N PRO A 267 -75.45 32.37 13.69
CA PRO A 267 -74.30 31.81 14.44
C PRO A 267 -74.32 30.29 14.73
N SER A 268 -73.12 29.76 15.01
CA SER A 268 -72.81 28.58 15.88
C SER A 268 -73.31 27.21 15.38
N GLU A 269 -72.59 26.10 15.45
CA GLU A 269 -71.53 25.67 16.35
C GLU A 269 -71.02 24.30 15.85
N GLN A 270 -69.83 23.88 16.31
CA GLN A 270 -69.20 22.56 16.17
C GLN A 270 -68.44 22.33 14.86
N GLN A 271 -67.15 21.99 14.84
CA GLN A 271 -66.24 21.56 15.89
C GLN A 271 -64.80 21.66 15.35
N ALA A 272 -63.86 21.96 16.27
CA ALA A 272 -62.44 21.61 16.30
C ALA A 272 -61.70 21.36 14.96
N ALA A 273 -60.59 22.03 14.64
CA ALA A 273 -59.44 22.19 15.52
C ALA A 273 -58.64 23.46 15.18
N GLN A 274 -58.26 24.12 16.25
CA GLN A 274 -57.23 25.15 16.30
C GLN A 274 -55.91 24.47 16.78
N PRO A 275 -54.83 25.19 17.11
CA PRO A 275 -53.48 24.95 16.62
C PRO A 275 -52.65 24.07 17.57
N GLY A 276 -51.65 23.39 17.02
CA GLY A 276 -50.59 22.76 17.80
C GLY A 276 -49.56 23.82 18.23
N GLY A 277 -49.80 24.49 19.35
CA GLY A 277 -48.78 25.14 20.15
C GLY A 277 -48.39 24.29 21.36
N ALA A 278 -47.21 24.57 21.91
CA ALA A 278 -46.61 24.00 23.14
C ALA A 278 -46.06 22.58 22.98
N ALA A 279 -44.88 22.21 23.48
CA ALA A 279 -43.83 22.83 24.29
C ALA A 279 -42.56 21.97 24.00
N PRO A 280 -41.34 22.41 24.34
CA PRO A 280 -40.13 21.65 23.99
C PRO A 280 -40.19 20.25 24.62
N PRO A 281 -39.63 19.21 23.97
CA PRO A 281 -39.31 18.00 24.72
C PRO A 281 -38.39 18.44 25.86
N GLU A 282 -38.71 18.01 27.08
CA GLU A 282 -37.78 18.07 28.19
C GLU A 282 -36.43 17.58 27.67
N GLU A 283 -35.41 18.45 27.66
CA GLU A 283 -34.08 18.01 27.26
C GLU A 283 -33.71 16.82 28.13
N PRO A 284 -33.31 15.68 27.55
CA PRO A 284 -32.97 14.53 28.34
C PRO A 284 -31.90 14.96 29.33
N THR A 285 -32.20 14.77 30.62
CA THR A 285 -31.23 15.09 31.68
C THR A 285 -29.96 14.30 31.43
N ASP A 286 -28.84 14.79 31.95
CA ASP A 286 -27.55 14.11 31.80
C ASP A 286 -27.59 12.64 32.22
N GLU A 287 -28.47 12.30 33.17
CA GLU A 287 -28.72 10.93 33.61
C GLU A 287 -29.38 10.08 32.51
N ASN A 288 -30.37 10.61 31.78
CA ASN A 288 -31.01 9.92 30.66
C ASN A 288 -30.02 9.71 29.50
N ILE A 289 -29.15 10.69 29.25
CA ILE A 289 -28.11 10.62 28.22
C ILE A 289 -27.03 9.59 28.60
N ALA A 290 -26.61 9.55 29.87
CA ALA A 290 -25.67 8.56 30.39
C ALA A 290 -26.24 7.13 30.31
N VAL A 291 -27.50 6.95 30.66
CA VAL A 291 -28.17 5.65 30.60
C VAL A 291 -28.30 5.16 29.15
N ALA A 292 -28.69 6.03 28.22
CA ALA A 292 -28.75 5.68 26.81
C ALA A 292 -27.36 5.32 26.26
N PHE A 293 -26.32 6.10 26.61
CA PHE A 293 -24.95 5.85 26.15
C PHE A 293 -24.39 4.51 26.67
N SER A 294 -24.64 4.19 27.94
CA SER A 294 -24.17 2.93 28.55
C SER A 294 -24.80 1.68 27.92
N GLN A 295 -25.95 1.77 27.25
CA GLN A 295 -26.54 0.63 26.53
C GLN A 295 -25.74 0.26 25.28
N TYR A 296 -25.05 1.23 24.69
CA TYR A 296 -24.25 1.06 23.48
C TYR A 296 -22.76 0.83 23.75
N ASP A 297 -22.33 0.96 25.01
CA ASP A 297 -21.00 0.63 25.51
C ASP A 297 -21.07 -0.48 26.59
N PRO A 298 -21.45 -1.72 26.22
CA PRO A 298 -21.59 -2.83 27.18
C PRO A 298 -20.26 -3.28 27.78
N GLU A 299 -19.13 -2.92 27.14
CA GLU A 299 -17.78 -3.23 27.61
C GLU A 299 -17.24 -2.18 28.60
N GLY A 300 -17.95 -1.05 28.81
CA GLY A 300 -17.57 0.01 29.72
C GLY A 300 -16.29 0.74 29.30
N SER A 301 -16.04 0.81 28.00
CA SER A 301 -14.86 1.45 27.40
C SER A 301 -14.88 2.98 27.49
N GLY A 302 -16.05 3.58 27.77
CA GLY A 302 -16.29 5.01 27.80
C GLY A 302 -16.49 5.63 26.40
N SER A 303 -16.52 4.82 25.35
CA SER A 303 -16.67 5.25 23.96
C SER A 303 -17.61 4.32 23.19
N ILE A 304 -18.29 4.85 22.17
CA ILE A 304 -19.13 4.05 21.27
C ILE A 304 -18.64 4.20 19.83
N PRO A 305 -18.79 3.17 18.98
CA PRO A 305 -18.44 3.28 17.57
C PRO A 305 -19.37 4.29 16.87
N THR A 306 -18.81 5.06 15.94
CA THR A 306 -19.53 6.09 15.15
C THR A 306 -20.76 5.55 14.41
N THR A 307 -20.77 4.25 14.07
CA THR A 307 -21.92 3.58 13.44
C THR A 307 -23.13 3.43 14.36
N SER A 308 -22.92 3.46 15.67
CA SER A 308 -23.99 3.32 16.67
C SER A 308 -24.66 4.65 17.03
N LEU A 309 -24.13 5.79 16.54
CA LEU A 309 -24.68 7.12 16.82
C LEU A 309 -26.12 7.26 16.32
N ASP A 310 -26.49 6.70 15.16
CA ASP A 310 -27.87 6.77 14.64
C ASP A 310 -28.87 6.05 15.56
N ALA A 311 -28.48 4.90 16.09
CA ALA A 311 -29.31 4.12 17.00
C ALA A 311 -29.48 4.83 18.35
N LEU A 312 -28.38 5.37 18.90
CA LEU A 312 -28.40 6.18 20.12
C LEU A 312 -29.31 7.41 20.01
N MET A 313 -29.26 8.12 18.87
CA MET A 313 -30.11 9.29 18.60
C MET A 313 -31.61 8.94 18.52
N ARG A 314 -31.92 7.75 17.97
CA ARG A 314 -33.31 7.24 17.93
C ARG A 314 -33.82 6.87 19.32
N ASP A 315 -32.97 6.29 20.15
CA ASP A 315 -33.34 5.90 21.52
C ASP A 315 -33.50 7.11 22.45
N LEU A 316 -32.76 8.20 22.19
CA LEU A 316 -32.96 9.50 22.84
C LEU A 316 -34.17 10.28 22.28
N GLY A 317 -34.91 9.72 21.32
CA GLY A 317 -36.12 10.31 20.75
C GLY A 317 -35.89 11.43 19.74
N VAL A 318 -34.65 11.64 19.30
CA VAL A 318 -34.27 12.69 18.32
C VAL A 318 -33.62 12.06 17.09
N PRO A 319 -34.43 11.49 16.16
CA PRO A 319 -33.88 10.86 14.96
C PRO A 319 -33.21 11.91 14.05
N LEU A 320 -31.96 11.68 13.69
CA LEU A 320 -31.23 12.52 12.72
C LEU A 320 -31.48 12.04 11.30
N ASN A 321 -31.55 12.97 10.35
CA ASN A 321 -31.51 12.60 8.93
C ASN A 321 -30.07 12.28 8.48
N ALA A 322 -29.90 11.61 7.34
CA ALA A 322 -28.59 11.16 6.86
C ALA A 322 -27.54 12.30 6.72
N HIS A 323 -27.99 13.53 6.43
CA HIS A 323 -27.11 14.69 6.34
C HIS A 323 -26.68 15.19 7.72
N GLN A 324 -27.61 15.28 8.67
CA GLN A 324 -27.36 15.68 10.05
C GLN A 324 -26.48 14.67 10.78
N LEU A 325 -26.70 13.37 10.57
CA LEU A 325 -25.86 12.30 11.12
C LEU A 325 -24.42 12.41 10.62
N SER A 326 -24.22 12.63 9.32
CA SER A 326 -22.88 12.81 8.75
C SER A 326 -22.17 14.05 9.30
N GLN A 327 -22.91 15.12 9.58
CA GLN A 327 -22.36 16.33 10.21
C GLN A 327 -22.03 16.11 11.69
N ALA A 328 -22.89 15.39 12.43
CA ALA A 328 -22.67 15.05 13.83
C ALA A 328 -21.41 14.19 14.01
N VAL A 329 -21.27 13.12 13.21
CA VAL A 329 -20.07 12.26 13.23
C VAL A 329 -18.81 13.07 12.92
N ALA A 330 -18.84 13.97 11.93
CA ALA A 330 -17.68 14.80 11.60
C ALA A 330 -17.29 15.81 12.70
N GLN A 331 -18.24 16.21 13.54
CA GLN A 331 -18.00 17.15 14.66
C GLN A 331 -17.55 16.44 15.95
N LEU A 332 -18.05 15.22 16.16
CA LEU A 332 -17.77 14.36 17.31
C LEU A 332 -16.44 13.61 17.15
N ASP A 333 -16.20 12.99 15.99
CA ASP A 333 -15.00 12.22 15.70
C ASP A 333 -13.93 13.07 14.98
N ARG A 334 -13.47 14.14 15.64
CA ARG A 334 -12.39 15.00 15.10
C ARG A 334 -11.03 14.32 15.12
N SER A 335 -10.86 13.33 15.98
CA SER A 335 -9.65 12.53 16.11
C SER A 335 -9.55 11.46 15.01
N SER A 336 -10.63 11.24 14.23
CA SER A 336 -10.75 10.18 13.22
C SER A 336 -10.48 8.77 13.78
N ALA A 337 -10.78 8.60 15.07
CA ALA A 337 -10.61 7.34 15.76
C ALA A 337 -11.70 6.32 15.38
N GLY A 338 -12.82 6.79 14.82
CA GLY A 338 -13.99 5.95 14.50
C GLY A 338 -14.87 5.65 15.72
N GLU A 339 -14.53 6.22 16.87
CA GLU A 339 -15.20 6.08 18.16
C GLU A 339 -15.52 7.46 18.75
N ILE A 340 -16.64 7.57 19.45
CA ILE A 340 -17.13 8.79 20.07
C ILE A 340 -17.11 8.57 21.58
N SER A 341 -16.33 9.37 22.30
CA SER A 341 -16.31 9.28 23.77
C SER A 341 -17.56 9.93 24.39
N PHE A 342 -17.96 9.48 25.58
CA PHE A 342 -19.11 10.05 26.29
C PHE A 342 -18.98 11.57 26.53
N GLY A 343 -17.75 12.03 26.82
CA GLY A 343 -17.47 13.45 27.03
C GLY A 343 -17.61 14.30 25.76
N GLU A 344 -17.17 13.80 24.61
CA GLU A 344 -17.37 14.47 23.31
C GLU A 344 -18.85 14.50 22.93
N PHE A 345 -19.56 13.39 23.17
CA PHE A 345 -20.98 13.28 22.92
C PHE A 345 -21.81 14.27 23.76
N LEU A 346 -21.58 14.35 25.08
CA LEU A 346 -22.27 15.30 25.95
C LEU A 346 -21.97 16.77 25.59
N LEU A 347 -20.72 17.08 25.25
CA LEU A 347 -20.33 18.44 24.88
C LEU A 347 -21.03 18.89 23.59
N TRP A 348 -21.17 18.00 22.62
CA TRP A 348 -21.92 18.24 21.39
C TRP A 348 -23.44 18.25 21.61
N TRP A 349 -23.96 17.45 22.52
CA TRP A 349 -25.40 17.42 22.82
C TRP A 349 -25.89 18.70 23.50
N ARG A 350 -25.05 19.34 24.32
CA ARG A 350 -25.39 20.58 25.05
C ARG A 350 -25.04 21.89 24.32
N GLY A 351 -24.35 21.82 23.18
CA GLY A 351 -23.79 22.98 22.46
C GLY A 351 -24.36 23.10 21.06
#